data_AF-A0A9J6DSR9-F1
#
_entry.id   AF-A0A9J6DSR9-F1
#
_cell.length_a   1.000
_cell.length_b   1.000
_cell.length_c   1.000
_cell.angle_alpha   90.00
_cell.angle_beta   90.00
_cell.angle_gamma   90.00
#
_symmetry.space_group_name_H-M   'P 1'
#
loop_
_entity.id
_entity.type
_entity.pdbx_description
1 polymer ?
#
loop_
_entity_poly.entity_id
_entity_poly.type
_entity_poly.pdbx_seq_one_letter_code
_entity_poly.pdbx_strand_id
1 'polypeptide(L)'
;MVVVVAWLLYRRDCDAVGVPTKQKMDLLKFKFYIATCLLKENKDTATKKRGRPSSSVESQLECKKKRGPMKPVPVASVRTDSTGHWPTVETTRQRCKRPGCKGQTVFKCTKCDVHLCLNKNANCFVDFHQP
;
A
#
# COMPACT_ATOMS: atom_id res chain seq x y z
N MET A 1 -22.37 17.31 -4.06
CA MET A 1 -23.24 18.01 -3.08
C MET A 1 -22.43 18.95 -2.17
N VAL A 2 -21.54 18.48 -1.31
CA VAL A 2 -20.86 19.29 -0.26
C VAL A 2 -20.10 20.51 -0.78
N VAL A 3 -19.31 20.37 -1.85
CA VAL A 3 -18.50 21.48 -2.40
C VAL A 3 -19.37 22.63 -2.94
N VAL A 4 -20.57 22.32 -3.44
CA VAL A 4 -21.50 23.33 -3.97
C VAL A 4 -22.11 24.13 -2.83
N VAL A 5 -22.49 23.47 -1.72
CA VAL A 5 -22.99 24.14 -0.52
C VAL A 5 -21.91 25.04 0.10
N ALA A 6 -20.68 24.55 0.23
CA ALA A 6 -19.55 25.33 0.73
C ALA A 6 -19.26 26.57 -0.15
N TRP A 7 -19.42 26.45 -1.46
CA TRP A 7 -19.28 27.58 -2.39
C TRP A 7 -20.36 28.65 -2.19
N LEU A 8 -21.61 28.25 -1.98
CA LEU A 8 -22.71 29.19 -1.70
C LEU A 8 -22.48 29.92 -0.37
N LEU A 9 -22.02 29.21 0.66
CA LEU A 9 -21.66 29.80 1.95
C LEU A 9 -20.51 30.80 1.81
N TYR A 10 -19.43 30.42 1.11
CA TYR A 10 -18.31 31.31 0.83
C TYR A 10 -18.73 32.64 0.20
N ARG A 11 -19.62 32.59 -0.80
CA ARG A 11 -20.14 33.79 -1.46
C ARG A 11 -20.92 34.67 -0.50
N ARG A 12 -21.84 34.06 0.27
CA ARG A 12 -22.65 34.76 1.26
C ARG A 12 -21.79 35.46 2.31
N ASP A 13 -20.77 34.78 2.81
CA ASP A 13 -19.90 35.32 3.85
C ASP A 13 -19.01 36.45 3.28
N CYS A 14 -18.56 36.32 2.03
CA CYS A 14 -17.87 37.38 1.31
C CYS A 14 -18.75 38.63 1.09
N ASP A 15 -20.05 38.44 0.85
CA ASP A 15 -21.02 39.55 0.73
C ASP A 15 -21.25 40.22 2.09
N ALA A 16 -21.39 39.43 3.17
CA ALA A 16 -21.61 39.93 4.53
C ALA A 16 -20.43 40.75 5.08
N VAL A 17 -19.20 40.36 4.74
CA VAL A 17 -17.97 41.06 5.15
C VAL A 17 -17.58 42.18 4.17
N GLY A 18 -18.33 42.37 3.09
CA GLY A 18 -18.08 43.44 2.12
C GLY A 18 -16.81 43.24 1.29
N VAL A 19 -16.40 41.99 1.04
CA VAL A 19 -15.21 41.69 0.23
C VAL A 19 -15.42 42.20 -1.20
N PRO A 20 -14.50 43.01 -1.76
CA PRO A 20 -14.61 43.48 -3.14
C PRO A 20 -14.63 42.31 -4.14
N THR A 21 -15.46 42.40 -5.18
CA THR A 21 -15.61 41.32 -6.19
C THR A 21 -14.29 40.90 -6.83
N LYS A 22 -13.34 41.84 -7.00
CA LYS A 22 -11.99 41.57 -7.52
C LYS A 22 -11.13 40.70 -6.61
N GLN A 23 -11.45 40.64 -5.32
CA GLN A 23 -10.73 39.85 -4.31
C GLN A 23 -11.43 38.51 -4.00
N LYS A 24 -12.69 38.34 -4.43
CA LYS A 24 -13.40 37.07 -4.30
C LYS A 24 -12.76 36.04 -5.24
N MET A 25 -12.61 34.83 -4.74
CA MET A 25 -12.15 33.70 -5.55
C MET A 25 -13.25 33.35 -6.55
N ASP A 26 -12.87 32.95 -7.76
CA ASP A 26 -13.80 32.28 -8.66
C ASP A 26 -14.02 30.81 -8.22
N LEU A 27 -15.02 30.16 -8.82
CA LEU A 27 -15.38 28.80 -8.45
C LEU A 27 -14.23 27.79 -8.68
N LEU A 28 -13.43 28.00 -9.73
CA LEU A 28 -12.33 27.10 -10.07
C LEU A 28 -11.22 27.20 -9.02
N LYS A 29 -10.84 28.41 -8.65
CA LYS A 29 -9.83 28.72 -7.64
C LYS A 29 -10.27 28.25 -6.26
N PHE A 30 -11.55 28.39 -5.93
CA PHE A 30 -12.12 27.86 -4.69
C PHE A 30 -12.04 26.32 -4.64
N LYS A 31 -12.45 25.62 -5.72
CA LYS A 31 -12.33 24.16 -5.82
C LYS A 31 -10.87 23.70 -5.74
N PHE A 32 -9.97 24.40 -6.42
CA PHE A 32 -8.54 24.13 -6.37
C PHE A 32 -8.00 24.26 -4.94
N TYR A 33 -8.37 25.34 -4.23
CA TYR A 33 -7.96 25.56 -2.85
C TYR A 33 -8.39 24.41 -1.92
N ILE A 34 -9.66 24.01 -1.97
CA ILE A 34 -10.17 22.85 -1.22
C ILE A 34 -9.35 21.60 -1.54
N ALA A 35 -9.13 21.32 -2.83
CA ALA A 35 -8.33 20.16 -3.25
C ALA A 35 -6.91 20.23 -2.67
N THR A 36 -6.25 21.40 -2.69
CA THR A 36 -4.91 21.55 -2.12
C THR A 36 -4.87 21.35 -0.61
N CYS A 37 -5.86 21.83 0.13
CA CYS A 37 -5.94 21.62 1.58
C CYS A 37 -6.11 20.13 1.89
N LEU A 38 -7.07 19.46 1.25
CA LEU A 38 -7.31 18.02 1.43
C LEU A 38 -6.13 17.15 1.02
N LEU A 39 -5.36 17.56 0.01
CA LEU A 39 -4.14 16.86 -0.42
C LEU A 39 -2.95 17.07 0.52
N LYS A 40 -3.01 18.07 1.40
CA LYS A 40 -1.98 18.38 2.41
C LYS A 40 -2.38 17.83 3.78
N GLU A 41 -3.66 17.84 4.10
CA GLU A 41 -4.22 17.18 5.29
C GLU A 41 -4.04 15.66 5.17
N ASN A 42 -3.58 15.01 6.25
CA ASN A 42 -3.26 13.57 6.32
C ASN A 42 -2.09 13.08 5.45
N LYS A 43 -1.19 13.96 4.98
CA LYS A 43 0.15 13.51 4.61
C LYS A 43 1.00 13.38 5.86
N ASP A 44 0.87 12.23 6.54
CA ASP A 44 2.03 11.66 7.23
C ASP A 44 3.21 11.73 6.27
N THR A 45 4.35 12.21 6.75
CA THR A 45 5.61 12.38 6.00
C THR A 45 6.17 11.07 5.43
N ALA A 46 5.45 9.95 5.56
CA ALA A 46 5.68 8.73 4.81
C ALA A 46 5.06 8.84 3.40
N THR A 47 5.84 9.43 2.49
CA THR A 47 5.59 9.50 1.04
C THR A 47 4.90 8.25 0.46
N LYS A 48 3.57 8.28 0.30
CA LYS A 48 2.88 7.40 -0.65
C LYS A 48 3.23 7.88 -2.06
N LYS A 49 4.41 7.47 -2.55
CA LYS A 49 4.86 7.78 -3.91
C LYS A 49 3.82 7.25 -4.90
N ARG A 50 3.19 8.16 -5.65
CA ARG A 50 2.38 7.82 -6.80
C ARG A 50 3.32 7.25 -7.87
N GLY A 51 3.21 5.96 -8.15
CA GLY A 51 4.10 5.24 -9.05
C GLY A 51 4.12 3.74 -8.78
N ARG A 52 4.98 3.02 -9.52
CA ARG A 52 5.25 1.57 -9.43
C ARG A 52 5.34 1.15 -7.94
N PRO A 53 4.69 0.05 -7.51
CA PRO A 53 4.78 -0.42 -6.13
C PRO A 53 6.26 -0.54 -5.75
N SER A 54 6.58 -0.11 -4.53
CA SER A 54 7.96 -0.08 -4.05
C SER A 54 8.59 -1.47 -4.16
N SER A 55 9.91 -1.56 -4.17
CA SER A 55 10.60 -2.86 -4.18
C SER A 55 10.38 -3.66 -2.89
N SER A 56 9.63 -3.15 -1.91
CA SER A 56 9.35 -3.86 -0.66
C SER A 56 8.56 -5.14 -0.93
N VAL A 57 8.95 -6.21 -0.22
CA VAL A 57 8.27 -7.51 -0.25
C VAL A 57 6.77 -7.34 0.01
N GLU A 58 6.41 -6.47 0.95
CA GLU A 58 5.01 -6.21 1.35
C GLU A 58 4.16 -5.64 0.21
N SER A 59 4.65 -4.58 -0.46
CA SER A 59 3.89 -3.96 -1.56
C SER A 59 3.69 -4.89 -2.76
N GLN A 60 4.64 -5.80 -3.00
CA GLN A 60 4.51 -6.79 -4.06
C GLN A 60 3.59 -7.97 -3.69
N LEU A 61 3.50 -8.31 -2.40
CA LEU A 61 2.51 -9.27 -1.89
C LEU A 61 1.08 -8.71 -2.05
N GLU A 62 0.87 -7.44 -1.68
CA GLU A 62 -0.41 -6.75 -1.87
C GLU A 62 -0.83 -6.66 -3.34
N CYS A 63 0.11 -6.40 -4.26
CA CYS A 63 -0.18 -6.44 -5.70
C CYS A 63 -0.55 -7.85 -6.21
N LYS A 64 0.02 -8.91 -5.62
CA LYS A 64 -0.32 -10.30 -6.00
C LYS A 64 -1.71 -10.71 -5.53
N LYS A 65 -2.17 -10.24 -4.35
CA LYS A 65 -3.53 -10.49 -3.84
C LYS A 65 -4.62 -10.05 -4.82
N LYS A 66 -4.36 -9.01 -5.62
CA LYS A 66 -5.32 -8.46 -6.59
C LYS A 66 -5.39 -9.21 -7.93
N ARG A 67 -4.59 -10.27 -8.15
CA ARG A 67 -4.46 -10.95 -9.46
C ARG A 67 -5.16 -12.31 -9.56
N GLY A 68 -6.05 -12.65 -8.62
CA GLY A 68 -6.84 -13.89 -8.66
C GLY A 68 -6.85 -14.64 -7.32
N PRO A 69 -7.42 -15.86 -7.27
CA PRO A 69 -7.51 -16.65 -6.06
C PRO A 69 -6.11 -17.05 -5.59
N MET A 70 -5.67 -16.46 -4.49
CA MET A 70 -4.40 -16.76 -3.84
C MET A 70 -4.68 -17.03 -2.36
N LYS A 71 -4.04 -18.08 -1.82
CA LYS A 71 -4.04 -18.31 -0.37
C LYS A 71 -3.57 -17.02 0.33
N PRO A 72 -4.29 -16.55 1.36
CA PRO A 72 -3.90 -15.34 2.07
C PRO A 72 -2.52 -15.54 2.68
N VAL A 73 -1.58 -14.67 2.33
CA VAL A 73 -0.28 -14.61 2.98
C VAL A 73 -0.46 -13.90 4.33
N PRO A 74 0.13 -14.42 5.43
CA PRO A 74 0.06 -13.78 6.73
C PRO A 74 0.51 -12.31 6.71
N VAL A 75 -0.03 -11.52 7.64
CA VAL A 75 0.31 -10.11 7.82
C VAL A 75 1.80 -9.96 8.16
N ALA A 76 2.42 -8.86 7.74
CA ALA A 76 3.85 -8.57 7.97
C ALA A 76 4.30 -8.83 9.42
N SER A 77 3.50 -8.44 10.41
CA SER A 77 3.81 -8.66 11.84
C SER A 77 4.03 -10.13 12.18
N VAL A 78 3.27 -11.05 11.60
CA VAL A 78 3.41 -12.51 11.80
C VAL A 78 4.52 -13.09 10.92
N ARG A 79 4.73 -12.51 9.74
CA ARG A 79 5.78 -12.94 8.82
C ARG A 79 7.18 -12.60 9.34
N THR A 80 7.38 -11.45 9.97
CA THR A 80 8.70 -10.96 10.39
C THR A 80 8.98 -11.07 11.89
N ASP A 81 8.09 -11.73 12.65
CA ASP A 81 8.24 -11.90 14.10
C ASP A 81 9.39 -12.84 14.52
N SER A 82 10.17 -13.36 13.58
CA SER A 82 11.37 -14.18 13.82
C SER A 82 11.15 -15.39 14.74
N THR A 83 9.91 -15.82 14.94
CA THR A 83 9.54 -16.86 15.90
C THR A 83 8.76 -17.98 15.21
N GLY A 84 9.25 -19.22 15.30
CA GLY A 84 8.49 -20.40 14.87
C GLY A 84 8.35 -20.60 13.35
N HIS A 85 9.25 -20.03 12.53
CA HIS A 85 9.27 -20.25 11.08
C HIS A 85 10.18 -21.43 10.73
N TRP A 86 9.61 -22.64 10.69
CA TRP A 86 10.37 -23.86 10.35
C TRP A 86 10.15 -24.28 8.89
N PRO A 87 11.21 -24.63 8.14
CA PRO A 87 11.06 -25.17 6.80
C PRO A 87 10.72 -26.66 6.86
N THR A 88 9.59 -27.02 6.25
CA THR A 88 9.17 -28.41 6.01
C THR A 88 9.23 -28.75 4.53
N VAL A 89 9.59 -29.99 4.21
CA VAL A 89 9.59 -30.50 2.84
C VAL A 89 8.21 -31.03 2.49
N GLU A 90 7.64 -30.55 1.39
CA GLU A 90 6.38 -31.02 0.84
C GLU A 90 6.65 -31.81 -0.45
N THR A 91 5.86 -32.86 -0.71
CA THR A 91 6.04 -33.74 -1.87
C THR A 91 5.86 -32.99 -3.19
N THR A 92 4.98 -31.99 -3.21
CA THR A 92 4.69 -31.18 -4.40
C THR A 92 5.58 -29.95 -4.49
N ARG A 93 6.18 -29.75 -5.66
CA ARG A 93 6.89 -28.50 -5.98
C ARG A 93 5.89 -27.38 -6.25
N GLN A 94 6.09 -26.24 -5.60
CA GLN A 94 5.30 -25.04 -5.81
C GLN A 94 6.18 -23.85 -6.15
N ARG A 95 5.60 -22.84 -6.78
CA ARG A 95 6.32 -21.60 -7.11
C ARG A 95 6.61 -20.81 -5.83
N CYS A 96 7.85 -20.33 -5.73
CA CYS A 96 8.26 -19.47 -4.62
C CYS A 96 7.35 -18.25 -4.50
N LYS A 97 6.82 -18.01 -3.30
CA LYS A 97 5.89 -16.90 -3.05
C LYS A 97 6.62 -15.58 -2.82
N ARG A 98 7.93 -15.61 -2.53
CA ARG A 98 8.75 -14.39 -2.42
C ARG A 98 8.64 -13.56 -3.70
N PRO A 99 8.35 -12.26 -3.59
CA PRO A 99 8.31 -11.37 -4.74
C PRO A 99 9.67 -11.29 -5.45
N GLY A 100 9.65 -11.18 -6.78
CA GLY A 100 10.87 -11.20 -7.61
C GLY A 100 11.48 -12.58 -7.85
N CYS A 101 11.11 -13.63 -7.11
CA CYS A 101 11.59 -14.99 -7.35
C CYS A 101 10.74 -15.70 -8.41
N LYS A 102 11.40 -16.32 -9.40
CA LYS A 102 10.75 -17.18 -10.42
C LYS A 102 10.94 -18.68 -10.17
N GLY A 103 11.69 -19.05 -9.13
CA GLY A 103 12.01 -20.43 -8.81
C GLY A 103 10.82 -21.25 -8.29
N GLN A 104 11.01 -22.56 -8.30
CA GLN A 104 10.13 -23.54 -7.66
C GLN A 104 10.87 -24.20 -6.50
N THR A 105 10.12 -24.61 -5.48
CA THR A 105 10.64 -25.10 -4.20
C THR A 105 9.70 -26.16 -3.62
N VAL A 106 10.29 -27.13 -2.92
CA VAL A 106 9.59 -28.12 -2.09
C VAL A 106 9.48 -27.67 -0.64
N PHE A 107 10.19 -26.62 -0.25
CA PHE A 107 10.22 -26.13 1.11
C PHE A 107 9.07 -25.16 1.37
N LYS A 108 8.43 -25.38 2.51
CA LYS A 108 7.26 -24.66 2.97
C LYS A 108 7.45 -24.23 4.42
N CYS A 109 7.11 -22.98 4.75
CA CYS A 109 7.09 -22.52 6.13
C CYS A 109 5.86 -23.07 6.86
N THR A 110 6.05 -23.70 8.02
CA THR A 110 4.97 -24.29 8.83
C THR A 110 4.00 -23.24 9.36
N LYS A 111 4.52 -22.10 9.83
CA LYS A 111 3.72 -21.01 10.41
C LYS A 111 3.02 -20.17 9.35
N CYS A 112 3.69 -19.90 8.23
CA CYS A 112 3.15 -19.01 7.20
C CYS A 112 2.40 -19.72 6.06
N ASP A 113 2.42 -21.06 5.99
CA ASP A 113 1.83 -21.86 4.89
C ASP A 113 2.29 -21.42 3.48
N VAL A 114 3.53 -20.90 3.35
CA VAL A 114 4.09 -20.40 2.08
C VAL A 114 5.32 -21.17 1.63
N HIS A 115 5.42 -21.40 0.31
CA HIS A 115 6.59 -22.00 -0.33
C HIS A 115 7.67 -20.97 -0.61
N LEU A 116 8.88 -21.21 -0.11
CA LEU A 116 10.02 -20.32 -0.22
C LEU A 116 11.29 -21.11 -0.61
N CYS A 117 12.15 -20.51 -1.43
CA CYS A 117 13.40 -21.17 -1.82
C CYS A 117 14.40 -21.21 -0.66
N LEU A 118 15.05 -22.36 -0.51
CA LEU A 118 16.16 -22.66 0.40
C LEU A 118 17.24 -23.39 -0.40
N ASN A 119 18.00 -22.63 -1.20
CA ASN A 119 19.06 -23.16 -2.05
C ASN A 119 20.35 -22.35 -1.80
N LYS A 120 21.51 -22.95 -2.13
CA LYS A 120 22.83 -22.28 -2.02
C LYS A 120 22.88 -20.88 -2.69
N ASN A 121 22.14 -20.70 -3.79
CA ASN A 121 22.15 -19.47 -4.58
C ASN A 121 21.05 -18.47 -4.18
N ALA A 122 20.05 -18.89 -3.39
CA ALA A 122 18.91 -18.04 -3.04
C ALA A 122 18.26 -18.50 -1.72
N ASN A 123 18.43 -17.69 -0.67
CA ASN A 123 17.80 -17.87 0.64
C ASN A 123 16.52 -17.04 0.77
N CYS A 124 15.57 -17.30 -0.12
CA CYS A 124 14.27 -16.60 -0.11
C CYS A 124 13.49 -16.81 1.19
N PHE A 125 13.80 -17.87 1.94
CA PHE A 125 13.19 -18.12 3.25
C PHE A 125 13.62 -17.07 4.29
N VAL A 126 14.91 -16.72 4.35
CA VAL A 126 15.41 -15.70 5.28
C VAL A 126 14.91 -14.32 4.86
N ASP A 127 15.08 -13.96 3.58
CA ASP A 127 14.65 -12.68 3.01
C ASP A 127 13.14 -12.40 3.20
N PHE A 128 12.34 -13.45 3.38
CA PHE A 128 10.91 -13.34 3.55
C PHE A 128 10.49 -13.21 5.02
N HIS A 129 11.27 -13.69 5.97
CA HIS A 129 10.95 -13.60 7.41
C HIS A 129 11.80 -12.57 8.16
N GLN A 130 12.82 -12.00 7.51
CA GLN A 130 13.57 -10.89 8.06
C GLN A 130 12.81 -9.56 7.80
N PRO A 131 12.79 -8.63 8.78
CA PRO A 131 12.25 -7.28 8.59
C PRO A 131 13.02 -6.44 7.56
#